data_AF-A0A838A2A5-F1
#
_entry.id   AF-A0A838A2A5-F1
#
_cell.length_a   1.000
_cell.length_b   1.000
_cell.length_c   1.000
_cell.angle_alpha   90.00
_cell.angle_beta   90.00
_cell.angle_gamma   90.00
#
_symmetry.space_group_name_H-M   'P 1'
#
loop_
_entity.id
_entity.type
_entity.pdbx_description
1 polymer ?
#
loop_
_entity_poly.entity_id
_entity_poly.type
_entity_poly.pdbx_seq_one_letter_code
_entity_poly.pdbx_strand_id
1 'polypeptide(L)'
;MDDAFTEEAQSIVGPLLSDLGFTLDVIDDHVNEGGRTGSVVYYRSEDCKVQVYQSSREGSVNCMIAPLDAPNVFGPQDRSFSWQYLTKFAPMPEMSLEELAESVSFEPKTSAEQLQWVRDNIAKYYEAAHRGILL
;
A
#
# COMPACT_ATOMS: atom_id res chain seq x y z
N MET A 1 1.16 -18.23 9.19
CA MET A 1 0.28 -17.54 10.13
C MET A 1 1.03 -16.31 10.58
N ASP A 2 1.13 -15.33 9.67
CA ASP A 2 1.63 -13.97 9.96
C ASP A 2 0.41 -13.07 10.26
N ASP A 3 -0.51 -13.59 11.09
CA ASP A 3 -1.76 -12.92 11.47
C ASP A 3 -1.48 -11.52 12.04
N ALA A 4 -0.34 -11.37 12.72
CA ALA A 4 0.15 -10.11 13.27
C ALA A 4 0.19 -8.97 12.23
N PHE A 5 0.64 -9.23 10.99
CA PHE A 5 0.67 -8.18 9.97
C PHE A 5 -0.74 -7.71 9.62
N THR A 6 -1.65 -8.65 9.36
CA THR A 6 -3.01 -8.32 8.91
C THR A 6 -3.81 -7.62 10.01
N GLU A 7 -3.60 -8.00 11.27
CA GLU A 7 -4.19 -7.33 12.44
C GLU A 7 -3.61 -5.93 12.65
N GLU A 8 -2.28 -5.78 12.58
CA GLU A 8 -1.64 -4.46 12.68
C GLU A 8 -2.06 -3.54 11.53
N ALA A 9 -2.15 -4.06 10.31
CA ALA A 9 -2.57 -3.27 9.14
C ALA A 9 -4.01 -2.76 9.31
N GLN A 10 -4.92 -3.60 9.79
CA GLN A 10 -6.29 -3.19 10.10
C GLN A 10 -6.34 -2.18 11.25
N SER A 11 -5.54 -2.36 12.30
CA SER A 11 -5.51 -1.47 13.46
C SER A 11 -4.92 -0.09 13.15
N ILE A 12 -3.84 -0.04 12.35
CA ILE A 12 -3.09 1.18 12.06
C ILE A 12 -3.67 1.90 10.84
N VAL A 13 -3.87 1.20 9.73
CA VAL A 13 -4.27 1.80 8.44
C VAL A 13 -5.79 1.80 8.27
N GLY A 14 -6.48 0.78 8.78
CA GLY A 14 -7.92 0.60 8.64
C GLY A 14 -8.78 1.80 9.05
N PRO A 15 -8.52 2.51 10.17
CA PRO A 15 -9.30 3.69 10.54
C PRO A 15 -9.23 4.82 9.50
N LEU A 16 -8.05 5.11 8.96
CA LEU A 16 -7.88 6.12 7.91
C LEU A 16 -8.65 5.73 6.65
N LEU A 17 -8.55 4.47 6.24
CA LEU A 17 -9.27 3.97 5.06
C LEU A 17 -10.78 4.01 5.27
N SER A 18 -11.25 3.72 6.49
CA SER A 18 -12.67 3.85 6.85
C SER A 18 -13.16 5.30 6.76
N ASP A 19 -12.37 6.27 7.23
CA ASP A 19 -12.68 7.69 7.11
C ASP A 19 -12.74 8.15 5.64
N LEU A 20 -11.97 7.51 4.76
CA LEU A 20 -11.98 7.73 3.31
C LEU A 20 -13.09 6.95 2.58
N GLY A 21 -13.96 6.23 3.28
CA GLY A 21 -15.08 5.50 2.71
C GLY A 21 -14.74 4.09 2.20
N PHE A 22 -13.60 3.54 2.59
CA PHE A 22 -13.25 2.15 2.30
C PHE A 22 -13.77 1.18 3.37
N THR A 23 -14.07 -0.04 2.94
CA THR A 23 -14.31 -1.18 3.81
C THR A 23 -13.34 -2.31 3.48
N LEU A 24 -13.08 -3.19 4.46
CA LEU A 24 -12.32 -4.42 4.21
C LEU A 24 -13.04 -5.27 3.15
N ASP A 25 -12.30 -5.71 2.13
CA ASP A 25 -12.81 -6.55 1.03
C ASP A 25 -12.32 -7.99 1.20
N VAL A 26 -11.00 -8.20 1.18
CA VAL A 26 -10.36 -9.54 1.23
C VAL A 26 -9.03 -9.46 1.96
N ILE A 27 -8.68 -10.52 2.68
CA ILE A 27 -7.31 -10.76 3.19
C ILE A 27 -6.77 -11.99 2.46
N ASP A 28 -5.57 -11.90 1.91
CA ASP A 28 -4.83 -13.02 1.34
C ASP A 28 -3.44 -13.09 1.99
N ASP A 29 -3.25 -14.08 2.85
CA ASP A 29 -2.02 -14.37 3.58
C ASP A 29 -1.14 -15.42 2.86
N HIS A 30 -1.53 -15.84 1.65
CA HIS A 30 -0.88 -16.89 0.87
C HIS A 30 -0.34 -16.43 -0.48
N VAL A 31 -0.05 -15.14 -0.62
CA VAL A 31 0.45 -14.58 -1.89
C VAL A 31 1.83 -15.15 -2.21
N ASN A 32 1.97 -15.78 -3.37
CA ASN A 32 3.24 -16.36 -3.80
C ASN A 32 4.17 -15.29 -4.38
N GLU A 33 5.17 -14.83 -3.63
CA GLU A 33 6.21 -13.90 -4.06
C GLU A 33 7.44 -14.58 -4.70
N GLY A 34 7.22 -15.57 -5.58
CA GLY A 34 8.30 -16.30 -6.22
C GLY A 34 9.05 -17.23 -5.25
N GLY A 35 8.28 -17.94 -4.41
CA GLY A 35 8.78 -18.97 -3.50
C GLY A 35 8.70 -18.62 -2.00
N ARG A 36 8.39 -17.35 -1.66
CA ARG A 36 8.03 -16.93 -0.29
C ARG A 36 6.57 -16.49 -0.27
N THR A 37 5.93 -16.64 0.88
CA THR A 37 4.52 -16.30 1.07
C THR A 37 4.42 -14.91 1.68
N GLY A 38 3.79 -13.97 0.99
CA GLY A 38 3.47 -12.63 1.46
C GLY A 38 2.01 -12.51 1.93
N SER A 39 1.69 -11.39 2.57
CA SER A 39 0.34 -11.09 3.04
C SER A 39 -0.15 -9.75 2.50
N VAL A 40 -1.42 -9.70 2.11
CA VAL A 40 -2.08 -8.50 1.58
C VAL A 40 -3.49 -8.36 2.15
N VAL A 41 -3.85 -7.12 2.45
CA VAL A 41 -5.19 -6.71 2.87
C VAL A 41 -5.76 -5.78 1.81
N TYR A 42 -6.87 -6.21 1.20
CA TYR A 42 -7.61 -5.45 0.21
C TYR A 42 -8.76 -4.69 0.86
N TYR A 43 -8.88 -3.43 0.47
CA TYR A 43 -9.94 -2.52 0.84
C TYR A 43 -10.64 -2.02 -0.41
N ARG A 44 -11.93 -1.77 -0.30
CA ARG A 44 -12.79 -1.32 -1.40
C ARG A 44 -13.62 -0.13 -0.99
N SER A 45 -13.70 0.89 -1.84
CA SER A 45 -14.66 2.00 -1.74
C SER A 45 -15.75 1.87 -2.81
N GLU A 46 -16.57 2.91 -2.97
CA GLU A 46 -17.58 2.98 -4.03
C GLU A 46 -16.99 3.01 -5.45
N ASP A 47 -15.75 3.49 -5.62
CA ASP A 47 -15.18 3.79 -6.93
C ASP A 47 -13.75 3.28 -7.16
N CYS A 48 -13.07 2.78 -6.13
CA CYS A 48 -11.72 2.23 -6.27
C CYS A 48 -11.39 1.18 -5.19
N LYS A 49 -10.16 0.66 -5.26
CA LYS A 49 -9.62 -0.30 -4.30
C LYS A 49 -8.23 0.12 -3.84
N VAL A 50 -7.89 -0.23 -2.62
CA VAL A 50 -6.55 -0.09 -2.04
C VAL A 50 -6.09 -1.44 -1.54
N GLN A 51 -4.83 -1.78 -1.76
CA GLN A 51 -4.19 -2.91 -1.10
C GLN A 51 -3.06 -2.42 -0.20
N VAL A 52 -2.94 -3.01 0.98
CA VAL A 52 -1.80 -2.85 1.90
C VAL A 52 -1.16 -4.22 2.04
N TYR A 53 0.13 -4.31 1.75
CA TYR A 53 0.81 -5.60 1.72
C TYR A 53 2.19 -5.55 2.35
N GLN A 54 2.63 -6.70 2.84
CA GLN A 54 4.01 -6.93 3.24
C GLN A 54 4.70 -7.79 2.18
N SER A 55 5.81 -7.29 1.64
CA SER A 55 6.65 -8.06 0.74
C SER A 55 7.75 -8.77 1.52
N SER A 56 7.73 -10.10 1.49
CA SER A 56 8.77 -10.98 2.01
C SER A 56 10.07 -10.93 1.18
N ARG A 57 10.01 -10.42 -0.06
CA ARG A 57 11.19 -10.17 -0.88
C ARG A 57 11.95 -8.92 -0.46
N GLU A 58 11.23 -7.84 -0.20
CA GLU A 58 11.80 -6.54 0.13
C GLU A 58 11.91 -6.29 1.63
N GLY A 59 11.23 -7.08 2.47
CA GLY A 59 11.13 -6.84 3.91
C GLY A 59 10.41 -5.52 4.22
N SER A 60 9.52 -5.09 3.32
CA SER A 60 8.87 -3.79 3.34
C SER A 60 7.36 -3.96 3.33
N VAL A 61 6.66 -3.03 4.00
CA VAL A 61 5.22 -2.85 3.87
C VAL A 61 4.95 -1.69 2.91
N ASN A 62 4.00 -1.87 2.00
CA ASN A 62 3.64 -0.84 1.02
C ASN A 62 2.14 -0.88 0.69
N CYS A 63 1.69 0.08 -0.12
CA CYS A 63 0.31 0.17 -0.59
C CYS A 63 0.21 0.54 -2.07
N MET A 64 -0.88 0.10 -2.70
CA MET A 64 -1.23 0.43 -4.08
C MET A 64 -2.73 0.68 -4.19
N ILE A 65 -3.12 1.45 -5.21
CA ILE A 65 -4.51 1.80 -5.54
C ILE A 65 -4.85 1.28 -6.94
N ALA A 66 -6.11 0.91 -7.16
CA ALA A 66 -6.60 0.46 -8.46
C ALA A 66 -8.06 0.86 -8.70
N PRO A 67 -8.52 0.92 -9.96
CA PRO A 67 -9.94 1.04 -10.29
C PRO A 67 -10.79 -0.08 -9.67
N LEU A 68 -12.10 0.19 -9.49
CA LEU A 68 -13.02 -0.75 -8.83
C LEU A 68 -13.12 -2.12 -9.51
N ASP A 69 -13.01 -2.15 -10.84
CA ASP A 69 -13.10 -3.36 -11.66
C ASP A 69 -11.80 -4.17 -11.71
N ALA A 70 -10.70 -3.61 -11.18
CA ALA A 70 -9.43 -4.32 -11.10
C ALA A 70 -9.59 -5.60 -10.24
N PRO A 71 -9.03 -6.73 -10.69
CA PRO A 71 -9.06 -7.96 -9.92
C PRO A 71 -8.20 -7.82 -8.66
N ASN A 72 -8.58 -8.51 -7.58
CA ASN A 72 -7.79 -8.59 -6.34
C ASN A 72 -6.59 -9.52 -6.59
N VAL A 73 -5.56 -8.96 -7.23
CA VAL A 73 -4.27 -9.60 -7.46
C VAL A 73 -3.21 -8.85 -6.68
N PHE A 74 -2.13 -9.54 -6.34
CA PHE A 74 -1.01 -8.91 -5.66
C PHE A 74 -0.37 -7.88 -6.59
N GLY A 75 -0.40 -6.61 -6.20
CA GLY A 75 -0.07 -5.48 -7.08
C GLY A 75 1.32 -5.59 -7.74
N PRO A 76 2.39 -5.95 -7.01
CA PRO A 76 3.72 -6.17 -7.58
C PRO A 76 3.79 -7.27 -8.65
N GLN A 77 2.79 -8.14 -8.75
CA GLN A 77 2.68 -9.20 -9.75
C GLN A 77 1.57 -8.98 -10.77
N ASP A 78 0.85 -7.85 -10.66
CA ASP A 78 -0.22 -7.51 -11.57
C ASP A 78 0.34 -7.21 -12.96
N ARG A 79 0.09 -8.12 -13.90
CA ARG A 79 0.48 -7.96 -15.31
C ARG A 79 -0.42 -7.00 -16.09
N SER A 80 -1.60 -6.69 -15.56
CA SER A 80 -2.51 -5.72 -16.17
C SER A 80 -2.10 -4.27 -15.90
N PHE A 81 -1.21 -4.06 -14.91
CA PHE A 81 -0.83 -2.74 -14.41
C PHE A 81 -2.04 -1.91 -13.97
N SER A 82 -3.10 -2.55 -13.48
CA SER A 82 -4.25 -1.85 -12.90
C SER A 82 -3.90 -1.32 -11.51
N TRP A 83 -3.09 -2.08 -10.76
CA TRP A 83 -2.56 -1.65 -9.48
C TRP A 83 -1.40 -0.67 -9.66
N GLN A 84 -1.50 0.50 -9.03
CA GLN A 84 -0.54 1.59 -9.15
C GLN A 84 -0.09 2.09 -7.76
N TYR A 85 1.17 2.47 -7.63
CA TYR A 85 1.65 3.15 -6.43
C TYR A 85 1.04 4.55 -6.32
N LEU A 86 0.61 4.93 -5.11
CA LEU A 86 0.01 6.25 -4.87
C LEU A 86 0.98 7.39 -5.25
N THR A 87 2.27 7.20 -5.00
CA THR A 87 3.34 8.16 -5.32
C THR A 87 3.54 8.40 -6.80
N LYS A 88 3.04 7.53 -7.69
CA LYS A 88 3.09 7.75 -9.16
C LYS A 88 2.35 9.02 -9.57
N PHE A 89 1.35 9.41 -8.78
CA PHE A 89 0.50 10.57 -9.05
C PHE A 89 0.92 11.80 -8.22
N ALA A 90 1.97 11.66 -7.41
CA ALA A 90 2.53 12.77 -6.66
C ALA A 90 3.37 13.66 -7.59
N PRO A 91 3.38 14.99 -7.39
CA PRO A 91 4.38 15.84 -8.01
C PRO A 91 5.78 15.36 -7.60
N MET A 92 6.71 15.44 -8.55
CA MET A 92 8.10 15.06 -8.29
C MET A 92 8.61 15.85 -7.08
N PRO A 93 9.23 15.20 -6.08
CA PRO A 93 9.73 15.92 -4.91
C PRO A 93 10.71 17.00 -5.37
N GLU A 94 10.55 18.22 -4.84
CA GLU A 94 11.44 19.36 -5.14
C GLU A 94 12.84 19.19 -4.51
N MET A 95 13.05 18.12 -3.74
CA MET A 95 14.31 17.84 -3.07
C MET A 95 15.38 17.35 -4.04
N SER A 96 16.61 17.80 -3.83
CA SER A 96 17.79 17.26 -4.50
C SER A 96 18.06 15.81 -4.09
N LEU A 97 18.82 15.08 -4.91
CA LEU A 97 19.24 13.71 -4.60
C LEU A 97 20.07 13.61 -3.31
N GLU A 98 20.81 14.67 -2.97
CA GLU A 98 21.62 14.76 -1.76
C GLU A 98 20.75 14.90 -0.50
N GLU A 99 19.76 15.80 -0.53
CA GLU A 99 18.78 15.93 0.56
C GLU A 99 17.95 14.65 0.75
N LEU A 100 17.63 13.96 -0.35
CA LEU A 100 16.97 12.67 -0.30
C LEU A 100 17.84 11.64 0.44
N ALA A 101 19.13 11.57 0.12
CA ALA A 101 20.08 10.64 0.74
C ALA A 101 20.28 10.92 2.24
N GLU A 102 20.29 12.19 2.66
CA GLU A 102 20.40 12.56 4.08
C GLU A 102 19.13 12.25 4.89
N SER A 103 17.97 12.18 4.23
CA SER A 103 16.69 11.85 4.88
C SER A 103 16.47 10.34 5.12
N VAL A 104 17.31 9.48 4.53
CA VAL A 104 17.19 8.02 4.65
C VAL A 104 17.83 7.56 5.95
N SER A 105 17.00 7.10 6.91
CA SER A 105 17.50 6.32 8.06
C SER A 105 17.76 4.89 7.64
N PHE A 106 18.94 4.37 8.00
CA PHE A 106 19.32 2.97 7.81
C PHE A 106 18.91 2.07 8.98
N GLU A 107 18.24 2.62 10.00
CA GLU A 107 17.75 1.82 11.12
C GLU A 107 16.63 0.88 10.65
N PRO A 108 16.65 -0.39 11.07
CA PRO A 108 15.59 -1.33 10.73
C PRO A 108 14.29 -0.85 11.39
N LYS A 109 13.30 -0.50 10.55
CA LYS A 109 11.96 -0.14 11.01
C LYS A 109 11.19 -1.38 11.43
N THR A 110 10.45 -1.28 12.52
CA THR A 110 9.45 -2.26 12.92
C THR A 110 8.28 -2.28 11.93
N SER A 111 7.52 -3.38 11.90
CA SER A 111 6.33 -3.52 11.04
C SER A 111 5.31 -2.41 11.30
N ALA A 112 5.08 -2.05 12.57
CA ALA A 112 4.21 -0.95 12.95
C ALA A 112 4.68 0.41 12.42
N GLU A 113 5.98 0.71 12.46
CA GLU A 113 6.53 1.95 11.89
C GLU A 113 6.40 1.99 10.36
N GLN A 114 6.58 0.87 9.69
CA GLN A 114 6.34 0.77 8.25
C GLN A 114 4.85 0.98 7.92
N LEU A 115 3.94 0.42 8.71
CA LEU A 115 2.50 0.61 8.56
C LEU A 115 2.06 2.06 8.83
N GLN A 116 2.65 2.73 9.81
CA GLN A 116 2.40 4.16 10.05
C GLN A 116 2.87 5.00 8.86
N TRP A 117 4.04 4.70 8.29
CA TRP A 117 4.52 5.37 7.09
C TRP A 117 3.59 5.13 5.89
N VAL A 118 3.04 3.92 5.73
CA VAL A 118 2.03 3.63 4.72
C VAL A 118 0.74 4.44 4.94
N ARG A 119 0.25 4.50 6.18
CA ARG A 119 -0.91 5.34 6.54
C ARG A 119 -0.68 6.80 6.16
N ASP A 120 0.46 7.36 6.51
CA ASP A 120 0.80 8.76 6.22
C ASP A 120 0.91 9.01 4.70
N ASN A 121 1.46 8.06 3.94
CA ASN A 121 1.48 8.15 2.48
C ASN A 121 0.09 8.09 1.85
N ILE A 122 -0.80 7.23 2.37
CA ILE A 122 -2.20 7.20 1.92
C ILE A 122 -2.84 8.56 2.18
N ALA A 123 -2.75 9.08 3.41
CA ALA A 123 -3.30 10.39 3.75
C ALA A 123 -2.77 11.52 2.87
N LYS A 124 -1.48 11.46 2.51
CA LYS A 124 -0.82 12.49 1.69
C LYS A 124 -1.15 12.41 0.20
N TYR A 125 -1.22 11.21 -0.36
CA TYR A 125 -1.24 11.01 -1.82
C TYR A 125 -2.55 10.46 -2.37
N TYR A 126 -3.47 10.00 -1.51
CA TYR A 126 -4.73 9.38 -1.93
C TYR A 126 -5.50 10.24 -2.93
N GLU A 127 -5.73 11.51 -2.63
CA GLU A 127 -6.48 12.43 -3.50
C GLU A 127 -5.91 12.56 -4.92
N ALA A 128 -4.58 12.64 -5.04
CA ALA A 128 -3.93 12.73 -6.35
C ALA A 128 -4.03 11.38 -7.10
N ALA A 129 -3.83 10.28 -6.38
CA ALA A 129 -3.87 8.95 -6.95
C ALA A 129 -5.28 8.53 -7.39
N HIS A 130 -6.28 8.82 -6.57
CA HIS A 130 -7.70 8.60 -6.83
C HIS A 130 -8.15 9.29 -8.12
N ARG A 131 -7.85 10.60 -8.26
CA ARG A 131 -8.09 11.31 -9.52
C ARG A 131 -7.35 10.67 -10.69
N GLY A 132 -6.10 10.25 -10.48
CA GLY A 132 -5.26 9.69 -11.55
C GLY A 132 -5.72 8.34 -12.09
N ILE A 133 -6.35 7.49 -11.28
CA ILE A 133 -6.85 6.17 -11.70
C ILE A 133 -8.26 6.20 -12.30
N LEU A 134 -9.00 7.29 -12.10
CA LEU A 134 -10.36 7.48 -12.62
C LEU A 134 -10.42 8.30 -13.93
N LEU A 135 -9.26 8.69 -14.47
CA LEU A 135 -9.12 9.34 -15.78
C LEU A 135 -9.04 8.31 -16.92
#